data_AF-A0AAE3GMF9-F1
#
_entry.id   AF-A0AAE3GMF9-F1
#
_cell.length_a   1.000
_cell.length_b   1.000
_cell.length_c   1.000
_cell.angle_alpha   90.00
_cell.angle_beta   90.00
_cell.angle_gamma   90.00
#
_symmetry.space_group_name_H-M   'P 1'
#
loop_
_entity.id
_entity.type
_entity.pdbx_description
1 polymer ?
#
loop_
_entity_poly.entity_id
_entity_poly.type
_entity_poly.pdbx_seq_one_letter_code
_entity_poly.pdbx_strand_id
1 'polypeptide(L)'
;MRPAADGNLNRPRPQIRLQPIVPGLTFHGFRHSHKTWMIADGIPDVAQARRLGHRIPDKIEHIYSHVAPEVEARLLAALQRRWTTAVSTLLTTSTDTPVATLHALPGISIPTEQSAA
;
A
#
# COMPACT_ATOMS: atom_id res chain seq x y z
N MET A 1 -4.39 13.37 -16.68
CA MET A 1 -4.85 13.26 -15.27
C MET A 1 -3.86 13.99 -14.38
N ARG A 2 -4.31 14.64 -13.30
CA ARG A 2 -3.43 15.33 -12.35
C ARG A 2 -2.65 14.29 -11.51
N PRO A 3 -1.34 14.48 -11.29
CA PRO A 3 -0.58 13.65 -10.36
C PRO A 3 -1.12 13.76 -8.93
N ALA A 4 -1.10 12.65 -8.21
CA ALA A 4 -1.68 12.51 -6.88
C ALA A 4 -0.62 12.42 -5.76
N ALA A 5 0.64 12.14 -6.10
CA ALA A 5 1.72 11.90 -5.13
C ALA A 5 3.06 12.58 -5.48
N ASP A 6 3.01 13.76 -6.13
CA ASP A 6 4.20 14.49 -6.60
C ASP A 6 4.89 15.37 -5.53
N GLY A 7 4.41 15.33 -4.29
CA GLY A 7 4.92 16.17 -3.21
C GLY A 7 4.67 17.66 -3.47
N ASN A 8 5.58 18.52 -3.01
CA ASN A 8 5.42 19.98 -3.09
C ASN A 8 6.71 20.73 -3.49
N LEU A 9 7.60 20.09 -4.25
CA LEU A 9 8.88 20.67 -4.65
C LEU A 9 8.75 21.96 -5.48
N ASN A 10 7.61 22.17 -6.12
CA ASN A 10 7.28 23.38 -6.87
C ASN A 10 6.86 24.57 -6.00
N ARG A 11 6.64 24.38 -4.69
CA ARG A 11 6.30 25.47 -3.76
C ARG A 11 7.58 26.10 -3.22
N PRO A 12 7.74 27.44 -3.30
CA PRO A 12 8.98 28.09 -2.89
C PRO A 12 9.21 28.10 -1.37
N ARG A 13 8.14 28.17 -0.56
CA ARG A 13 8.22 28.24 0.91
C ARG A 13 7.13 27.42 1.61
N PRO A 14 7.11 26.09 1.48
CA PRO A 14 6.13 25.28 2.19
C PRO A 14 6.53 25.13 3.67
N GLN A 15 5.53 25.06 4.55
CA GLN A 15 5.77 24.80 5.99
C GLN A 15 6.44 23.43 6.22
N ILE A 16 6.09 22.42 5.41
CA ILE A 16 6.70 21.08 5.42
C ILE A 16 7.05 20.71 3.97
N ARG A 17 8.27 20.26 3.72
CA ARG A 17 8.73 19.79 2.40
C ARG A 17 8.35 18.33 2.22
N LEU A 18 7.62 18.03 1.15
CA LEU A 18 7.20 16.68 0.78
C LEU A 18 7.86 16.28 -0.55
N GLN A 19 8.59 15.17 -0.53
CA GLN A 19 9.15 14.55 -1.73
C GLN A 19 8.05 13.80 -2.49
N PRO A 20 8.15 13.70 -3.83
CA PRO A 20 7.29 12.82 -4.59
C PRO A 20 7.51 11.36 -4.15
N ILE A 21 6.44 10.58 -4.06
CA ILE A 21 6.56 9.12 -3.87
C ILE A 21 7.06 8.50 -5.17
N VAL A 22 6.35 8.78 -6.26
CA VAL A 22 6.74 8.48 -7.64
C VAL A 22 6.24 9.66 -8.49
N PRO A 23 7.13 10.40 -9.18
CA PRO A 23 6.72 11.50 -10.04
C PRO A 23 5.72 11.06 -11.11
N GLY A 24 4.62 11.79 -11.28
CA GLY A 24 3.58 11.52 -12.27
C GLY A 24 2.56 10.45 -11.87
N LEU A 25 2.64 9.88 -10.66
CA LEU A 25 1.71 8.85 -10.21
C LEU A 25 0.30 9.43 -10.02
N THR A 26 -0.66 8.88 -10.77
CA THR A 26 -2.07 9.31 -10.75
C THR A 26 -2.95 8.33 -9.96
N PHE A 27 -4.18 8.74 -9.61
CA PHE A 27 -5.19 7.83 -9.03
C PHE A 27 -5.48 6.61 -9.90
N HIS A 28 -5.47 6.76 -11.22
CA HIS A 28 -5.60 5.63 -12.13
C HIS A 28 -4.39 4.68 -12.02
N GLY A 29 -3.18 5.23 -11.89
CA GLY A 29 -1.96 4.45 -11.64
C GLY A 29 -2.03 3.66 -10.32
N PHE A 30 -2.55 4.27 -9.25
CA PHE A 30 -2.81 3.57 -7.98
C PHE A 30 -3.80 2.42 -8.16
N ARG A 31 -4.92 2.65 -8.86
CA ARG A 31 -5.91 1.61 -9.14
C ARG A 31 -5.33 0.45 -9.94
N HIS A 32 -4.49 0.74 -10.95
CA HIS A 32 -3.84 -0.28 -11.77
C HIS A 32 -2.80 -1.08 -10.96
N SER A 33 -2.02 -0.41 -10.11
CA SER A 33 -1.07 -1.04 -9.19
C SER A 33 -1.77 -1.98 -8.22
N HIS A 34 -2.91 -1.55 -7.65
CA HIS A 34 -3.72 -2.37 -6.75
C HIS A 34 -4.25 -3.64 -7.44
N LYS A 35 -4.73 -3.54 -8.70
CA LYS A 35 -5.11 -4.72 -9.51
C LYS A 35 -3.92 -5.67 -9.68
N THR A 36 -2.75 -5.14 -10.02
CA THR A 36 -1.53 -5.93 -10.23
C THR A 36 -1.09 -6.67 -8.97
N TRP A 37 -1.13 -6.02 -7.80
CA TRP A 37 -0.83 -6.67 -6.53
C TRP A 37 -1.80 -7.79 -6.18
N MET A 38 -3.10 -7.58 -6.39
CA MET A 38 -4.08 -8.64 -6.17
C MET A 38 -3.87 -9.86 -7.06
N ILE A 39 -3.46 -9.67 -8.33
CA ILE A 39 -3.08 -10.77 -9.22
C ILE A 39 -1.86 -11.51 -8.64
N ALA A 40 -0.81 -10.77 -8.29
CA ALA A 40 0.43 -11.34 -7.74
C ALA A 40 0.21 -12.09 -6.41
N ASP A 41 -0.72 -11.62 -5.58
CA ASP A 41 -1.07 -12.22 -4.29
C ASP A 41 -2.14 -13.33 -4.42
N GLY A 42 -2.53 -13.70 -5.65
CA GLY A 42 -3.45 -14.80 -5.94
C GLY A 42 -4.88 -14.58 -5.44
N ILE A 43 -5.33 -13.32 -5.36
CA ILE A 43 -6.69 -12.98 -4.94
C ILE A 43 -7.67 -13.39 -6.05
N PRO A 44 -8.82 -14.03 -5.76
CA PRO A 44 -9.71 -14.54 -6.81
C PRO A 44 -10.34 -13.39 -7.61
N ASP A 45 -10.59 -13.59 -8.90
CA ASP A 45 -11.06 -12.53 -9.80
C ASP A 45 -12.37 -11.88 -9.36
N VAL A 46 -13.31 -12.66 -8.79
CA VAL A 46 -14.55 -12.14 -8.19
C VAL A 46 -14.26 -11.14 -7.07
N ALA A 47 -13.29 -11.43 -6.20
CA ALA A 47 -12.89 -10.54 -5.12
C ALA A 47 -12.15 -9.31 -5.67
N GLN A 48 -11.32 -9.47 -6.69
CA GLN A 48 -10.66 -8.35 -7.37
C GLN A 48 -11.67 -7.40 -8.01
N ALA A 49 -12.65 -7.94 -8.74
CA ALA A 49 -13.69 -7.18 -9.40
C ALA A 49 -14.53 -6.40 -8.40
N ARG A 50 -14.98 -7.06 -7.32
CA ARG A 50 -15.70 -6.40 -6.22
C ARG A 50 -14.87 -5.30 -5.56
N ARG A 51 -13.61 -5.57 -5.22
CA ARG A 51 -12.68 -4.60 -4.61
C ARG A 51 -12.47 -3.36 -5.49
N LEU A 52 -12.50 -3.52 -6.81
CA LEU A 52 -12.27 -2.45 -7.78
C LEU A 52 -13.56 -1.80 -8.32
N GLY A 53 -14.73 -2.24 -7.84
CA GLY A 53 -16.04 -1.78 -8.30
C GLY A 53 -16.35 -2.18 -9.75
N HIS A 54 -15.74 -3.25 -10.26
CA HIS A 54 -16.03 -3.78 -11.58
C HIS A 54 -17.35 -4.58 -11.57
N ARG A 55 -18.13 -4.47 -12.66
CA ARG A 55 -19.29 -5.34 -12.87
C ARG A 55 -18.81 -6.72 -13.27
N ILE A 56 -19.37 -7.74 -12.64
CA ILE A 56 -19.13 -9.15 -12.98
C ILE A 56 -20.20 -9.56 -14.00
N PRO A 57 -19.82 -9.99 -15.23
CA PRO A 57 -20.79 -10.28 -16.29
C PRO A 57 -21.72 -11.47 -15.99
N ASP A 58 -21.26 -12.46 -15.22
CA ASP A 58 -21.95 -13.75 -15.10
C ASP A 58 -22.84 -13.87 -13.85
N LYS A 59 -24.09 -14.28 -14.09
CA LYS A 59 -25.12 -14.51 -13.05
C LYS A 59 -24.77 -15.63 -12.06
N ILE A 60 -23.94 -16.60 -12.44
CA ILE A 60 -23.58 -17.73 -11.57
C ILE A 60 -22.57 -17.28 -10.50
N GLU A 61 -21.58 -16.46 -10.85
CA GLU A 61 -20.66 -15.87 -9.86
C GLU A 61 -21.40 -14.96 -8.88
N HIS A 62 -22.46 -14.26 -9.31
CA HIS A 62 -23.29 -13.44 -8.42
C HIS A 62 -23.91 -14.23 -7.26
N ILE A 63 -24.29 -15.50 -7.48
CA ILE A 63 -24.90 -16.37 -6.46
C ILE A 63 -23.87 -16.82 -5.40
N TYR A 64 -22.61 -17.03 -5.81
CA TYR A 64 -21.49 -17.33 -4.90
C TYR A 64 -20.68 -16.09 -4.52
N SER A 65 -21.14 -14.90 -4.91
CA SER A 65 -20.28 -13.73 -4.95
C SER A 65 -19.85 -13.24 -3.57
N HIS A 66 -20.43 -13.74 -2.47
CA HIS A 66 -19.92 -13.49 -1.14
C HIS A 66 -18.43 -13.85 -1.09
N VAL A 67 -17.60 -12.80 -1.20
CA VAL A 67 -16.18 -12.91 -0.94
C VAL A 67 -16.09 -13.36 0.49
N ALA A 68 -15.66 -14.61 0.68
CA ALA A 68 -15.55 -15.19 2.00
C ALA A 68 -14.65 -14.26 2.84
N PRO A 69 -14.97 -14.00 4.12
CA PRO A 69 -14.18 -13.13 4.98
C PRO A 69 -12.68 -13.47 4.98
N GLU A 70 -12.34 -14.74 4.79
CA GLU A 70 -10.97 -15.26 4.69
C GLU A 70 -10.22 -14.71 3.46
N VAL A 71 -10.91 -14.47 2.34
CA VAL A 71 -10.33 -13.88 1.13
C VAL A 71 -10.02 -12.40 1.35
N GLU A 72 -10.92 -11.68 2.04
CA GLU A 72 -10.67 -10.29 2.42
C GLU A 72 -9.53 -10.19 3.43
N ALA A 73 -9.51 -11.05 4.45
CA ALA A 73 -8.42 -11.15 5.41
C ALA A 73 -7.08 -11.44 4.73
N ARG A 74 -7.06 -12.34 3.73
CA ARG A 74 -5.86 -12.64 2.93
C ARG A 74 -5.37 -11.43 2.13
N LEU A 75 -6.28 -10.68 1.52
CA LEU A 75 -5.94 -9.43 0.81
C LEU A 75 -5.30 -8.41 1.78
N LEU A 76 -5.93 -8.17 2.93
CA LEU A 76 -5.40 -7.22 3.92
C LEU A 76 -4.05 -7.68 4.45
N ALA A 77 -3.88 -8.96 4.76
CA ALA A 77 -2.61 -9.52 5.19
C ALA A 77 -1.51 -9.34 4.13
N ALA A 78 -1.84 -9.53 2.84
CA ALA A 78 -0.89 -9.32 1.75
C ALA A 78 -0.46 -7.86 1.62
N LEU A 79 -1.40 -6.92 1.70
CA LEU A 79 -1.11 -5.48 1.68
C LEU A 79 -0.28 -5.07 2.90
N GLN A 80 -0.59 -5.59 4.09
CA GLN A 80 0.17 -5.34 5.31
C GLN A 80 1.62 -5.83 5.16
N ARG A 81 1.83 -7.05 4.64
CA ARG A 81 3.18 -7.57 4.38
C ARG A 81 3.96 -6.67 3.42
N ARG A 82 3.34 -6.23 2.32
CA ARG A 82 3.97 -5.30 1.35
C ARG A 82 4.40 -4.00 2.03
N TRP A 83 3.54 -3.44 2.88
CA TRP A 83 3.84 -2.24 3.66
C TRP A 83 5.02 -2.46 4.62
N THR A 84 4.96 -3.51 5.45
CA THR A 84 6.03 -3.78 6.43
C THR A 84 7.37 -4.05 5.76
N THR A 85 7.37 -4.79 4.64
CA THR A 85 8.59 -5.01 3.85
C THR A 85 9.14 -3.69 3.31
N ALA A 86 8.29 -2.84 2.71
CA ALA A 86 8.74 -1.56 2.17
C ALA A 86 9.34 -0.64 3.26
N VAL A 87 8.69 -0.54 4.42
CA VAL A 87 9.19 0.23 5.56
C VAL A 87 10.51 -0.34 6.07
N SER A 88 10.61 -1.66 6.24
CA SER A 88 11.85 -2.31 6.67
C SER A 88 12.99 -2.03 5.68
N THR A 89 12.75 -2.15 4.38
CA THR A 89 13.76 -1.85 3.34
C THR A 89 14.23 -0.40 3.42
N LEU A 90 13.32 0.55 3.62
CA LEU A 90 13.67 1.97 3.75
C LEU A 90 14.52 2.25 5.00
N LEU A 91 14.15 1.64 6.14
CA LEU A 91 14.91 1.78 7.37
C LEU A 91 16.33 1.19 7.25
N THR A 92 16.48 0.01 6.64
CA THR A 92 17.80 -0.61 6.40
C THR A 92 18.65 0.20 5.41
N THR A 93 18.05 0.74 4.34
CA THR A 93 18.78 1.55 3.36
C THR A 93 19.26 2.88 3.94
N SER A 94 18.52 3.42 4.92
CA SER A 94 18.83 4.70 5.56
C SER A 94 20.02 4.62 6.52
N THR A 95 20.35 3.42 7.04
CA THR A 95 21.50 3.23 7.95
C THR A 95 22.85 3.15 7.24
N ASP A 96 22.87 2.88 5.93
CA ASP A 96 24.10 2.79 5.12
C ASP A 96 24.44 4.08 4.35
N THR A 97 23.62 5.13 4.47
CA THR A 97 23.83 6.42 3.79
C THR A 97 23.91 7.56 4.80
N PRO A 98 25.01 8.32 4.92
CA PRO A 98 25.07 9.47 5.81
C PRO A 98 24.33 10.66 5.18
N VAL A 99 22.99 10.64 5.17
CA VAL A 99 22.16 11.82 4.87
C VAL A 99 20.90 11.85 5.74
N ALA A 100 20.93 12.72 6.76
CA ALA A 100 19.82 13.39 7.44
C ALA A 100 18.49 12.62 7.69
N THR A 101 18.43 12.05 8.88
CA THR A 101 17.27 11.85 9.78
C THR A 101 15.85 12.25 9.30
N LEU A 102 15.00 11.22 9.12
CA LEU A 102 13.54 11.33 9.21
C LEU A 102 13.09 10.91 10.63
N HIS A 103 13.34 11.74 11.64
CA HIS A 103 12.71 11.56 12.95
C HIS A 103 11.34 12.23 12.98
N ALA A 104 10.37 11.50 13.53
CA ALA A 104 9.01 11.88 13.93
C ALA A 104 7.86 11.49 12.97
N LEU A 105 7.44 10.23 13.06
CA LEU A 105 6.02 9.90 13.10
C LEU A 105 5.70 9.40 14.52
N PRO A 106 4.94 10.13 15.35
CA PRO A 106 4.52 9.64 16.66
C PRO A 106 3.43 8.58 16.47
N GLY A 107 3.62 7.38 17.03
CA GLY A 107 2.48 6.48 17.29
C GLY A 107 2.62 4.99 16.99
N ILE A 108 3.78 4.47 16.57
CA ILE A 108 3.94 3.00 16.43
C ILE A 108 4.93 2.50 17.49
N SER A 109 4.40 2.20 18.67
CA SER A 109 5.12 1.39 19.66
C SER A 109 4.93 -0.08 19.31
N ILE A 110 6.01 -0.75 18.87
CA ILE A 110 6.05 -2.21 18.78
C ILE A 110 6.46 -2.74 20.17
N PRO A 111 5.69 -3.64 20.80
CA PRO A 111 6.09 -4.22 22.07
C PRO A 111 7.32 -5.12 21.88
N THR A 112 8.36 -4.88 22.67
CA THR A 112 9.55 -5.73 22.75
C THR A 112 9.18 -7.01 23.51
N GLU A 113 9.22 -8.16 22.85
CA GLU A 113 9.20 -9.45 23.54
C GLU A 113 10.52 -9.61 24.32
N GLN A 114 10.37 -9.68 25.63
CA GLN A 114 11.42 -9.89 26.59
C GLN A 114 11.77 -11.39 26.57
N SER A 115 12.96 -11.73 26.06
CA SER A 115 13.55 -13.04 26.31
C SER A 115 13.96 -13.08 27.78
N ALA A 116 13.23 -13.85 28.58
CA ALA A 116 13.67 -14.32 29.88
C ALA A 116 13.95 -15.82 29.77
N ALA A 117 15.12 -16.17 30.29
CA ALA A 117 15.72 -17.49 30.38
C ALA A 117 14.90 -18.50 31.21
#